data_AF-A0A378BJP0-F1
#
_entry.id   AF-A0A378BJP0-F1
#
_cell.length_a   1.000
_cell.length_b   1.000
_cell.length_c   1.000
_cell.angle_alpha   90.00
_cell.angle_beta   90.00
_cell.angle_gamma   90.00
#
_symmetry.space_group_name_H-M   'P 1'
#
loop_
_entity.id
_entity.type
_entity.pdbx_description
1 polymer ?
#
loop_
_entity_poly.entity_id
_entity_poly.type
_entity_poly.pdbx_seq_one_letter_code
_entity_poly.pdbx_strand_id
1 'polypeptide(L)' 'MSQRGLEALLRPKSIAVIGASMKPQRAGYLMMRNLLAGGFNGPVMPVTPRLEGGSWGTGMAYHREPAVYPGSGGALY' A
#
# COMPACT_ATOMS: atom_id res chain seq x y z
N MET A 1 17.51 -16.56 9.66
CA MET A 1 16.23 -16.24 8.97
C MET A 1 15.90 -17.40 8.05
N SER A 2 14.71 -18.00 8.15
CA SER A 2 14.29 -19.04 7.20
C SER A 2 13.96 -18.40 5.84
N GLN A 3 14.20 -19.11 4.74
CA GLN A 3 13.98 -18.60 3.37
C GLN A 3 12.55 -18.07 3.16
N ARG A 4 11.56 -18.59 3.90
CA ARG A 4 10.16 -18.16 3.85
C ARG A 4 9.94 -16.69 4.22
N GLY A 5 10.73 -16.13 5.15
CA GLY A 5 10.57 -14.73 5.56
C GLY A 5 11.04 -13.75 4.48
N LEU A 6 12.01 -14.16 3.65
CA LEU A 6 12.56 -13.33 2.58
C LEU A 6 11.63 -13.26 1.36
N GLU A 7 10.87 -14.33 1.11
CA GLU A 7 9.91 -14.38 0.00
C GLU A 7 8.87 -13.25 0.10
N ALA A 8 8.33 -12.98 1.29
CA ALA A 8 7.39 -11.89 1.51
C ALA A 8 7.99 -10.49 1.28
N LEU A 9 9.32 -10.33 1.47
CA LEU A 9 10.01 -9.07 1.25
C LEU A 9 10.35 -8.85 -0.23
N LEU A 10 10.78 -9.90 -0.94
CA LEU A 10 11.25 -9.81 -2.31
C LEU A 10 10.14 -10.01 -3.36
N ARG A 11 9.08 -10.75 -3.00
CA ARG A 11 7.96 -11.09 -3.89
C ARG A 11 6.63 -10.97 -3.13
N PRO A 12 6.30 -9.78 -2.58
CA PRO A 12 5.06 -9.59 -1.84
C PRO A 12 3.85 -9.78 -2.76
N LYS A 13 2.81 -10.45 -2.26
CA LYS A 13 1.51 -10.56 -2.94
C LYS A 13 0.67 -9.28 -2.84
N SER A 14 0.91 -8.50 -1.79
CA SER A 14 0.24 -7.23 -1.50
C SER A 14 1.13 -6.40 -0.57
N ILE A 15 0.97 -5.08 -0.57
CA ILE A 15 1.75 -4.16 0.29
C ILE A 15 0.78 -3.22 1.00
N ALA A 16 0.95 -3.07 2.32
CA ALA A 16 0.28 -2.01 3.09
C ALA A 16 1.31 -0.92 3.44
N VAL A 17 1.02 0.33 3.07
CA VAL A 17 1.87 1.49 3.37
C VAL A 17 1.34 2.18 4.61
N ILE A 18 1.96 1.92 5.75
CA ILE A 18 1.62 2.58 7.02
C ILE A 18 2.21 3.99 7.04
N GLY A 19 1.39 4.99 7.35
CA GLY A 19 1.76 6.40 7.26
C GLY A 19 1.64 6.96 5.83
N ALA A 20 0.82 6.33 4.98
CA ALA A 20 0.50 6.84 3.66
C ALA A 20 -0.07 8.27 3.74
N SER A 21 0.39 9.18 2.88
CA SER A 21 -0.02 10.58 2.91
C SER A 21 0.16 11.24 1.55
N MET A 22 -0.77 12.10 1.13
CA MET A 22 -0.65 12.89 -0.10
C MET A 22 0.38 14.04 -0.02
N LYS A 23 0.98 14.29 1.15
CA LYS A 23 1.92 15.40 1.37
C LYS A 23 3.31 15.01 0.82
N PRO A 24 3.85 15.71 -0.19
CA PRO A 24 5.09 15.30 -0.87
C PRO A 24 6.31 15.13 0.05
N GLN A 25 6.34 15.84 1.18
CA GLN A 25 7.43 15.81 2.16
C GLN A 25 7.35 14.61 3.11
N ARG A 26 6.32 13.76 3.03
CA ARG A 26 6.15 12.58 3.89
C ARG A 26 6.70 11.34 3.22
N ALA A 27 7.38 10.48 3.97
CA ALA A 27 7.93 9.23 3.44
C ALA A 27 6.85 8.34 2.80
N GLY A 28 5.66 8.26 3.41
CA GLY A 28 4.52 7.53 2.85
C GLY A 28 4.07 8.04 1.48
N TYR A 29 4.33 9.31 1.15
CA TYR A 29 4.07 9.83 -0.19
C TYR A 29 4.98 9.19 -1.23
N LEU A 30 6.28 9.21 -0.94
CA LEU A 30 7.31 8.66 -1.83
C LEU A 30 7.13 7.15 -2.03
N MET A 31 6.79 6.43 -0.97
CA MET A 31 6.53 4.98 -1.05
C MET A 31 5.37 4.67 -2.00
N MET A 32 4.22 5.30 -1.79
CA MET A 32 3.06 5.11 -2.67
C MET A 32 3.39 5.47 -4.12
N ARG A 33 4.03 6.64 -4.35
CA ARG A 33 4.45 7.05 -5.69
C ARG A 33 5.36 6.01 -6.34
N ASN A 34 6.35 5.49 -5.62
CA ASN A 34 7.31 4.54 -6.18
C ASN A 34 6.67 3.18 -6.48
N LEU A 35 5.76 2.70 -5.63
CA LEU A 35 5.04 1.44 -5.87
C LEU A 35 4.14 1.53 -7.11
N LEU A 36 3.41 2.63 -7.27
CA LEU A 36 2.52 2.83 -8.40
C LEU A 36 3.30 3.11 -9.70
N ALA A 37 4.29 4.01 -9.66
CA ALA A 37 5.10 4.32 -10.84
C ALA A 37 6.01 3.15 -11.26
N GLY A 38 6.42 2.31 -10.30
CA GLY A 38 7.20 1.10 -10.53
C GLY A 38 6.37 -0.09 -11.05
N GLY A 39 5.04 0.06 -11.18
CA GLY A 39 4.16 -0.97 -11.71
C GLY A 39 4.04 -2.20 -10.80
N PHE A 40 4.00 -2.00 -9.48
CA PHE A 40 3.68 -3.12 -8.57
C PHE A 40 2.28 -3.65 -8.90
N ASN A 41 2.22 -4.93 -9.29
CA ASN A 41 1.00 -5.55 -9.83
C ASN A 41 0.07 -6.14 -8.75
N GLY A 42 0.49 -6.12 -7.48
CA GLY A 42 -0.34 -6.55 -6.36
C GLY A 42 -1.12 -5.38 -5.74
N PRO A 43 -2.12 -5.65 -4.88
CA PRO A 43 -2.85 -4.60 -4.18
C PRO A 43 -1.93 -3.73 -3.29
N VAL A 44 -2.13 -2.41 -3.34
CA VAL A 44 -1.43 -1.44 -2.47
C VAL A 44 -2.44 -0.75 -1.56
N MET A 45 -2.35 -1.00 -0.26
CA MET A 45 -3.24 -0.39 0.72
C MET A 45 -2.60 0.81 1.41
N PRO A 46 -3.14 2.02 1.26
CA PRO A 46 -2.70 3.16 2.06
C PRO A 46 -3.32 3.09 3.46
N VAL A 47 -2.48 2.93 4.48
CA VAL A 47 -2.90 2.89 5.89
C VAL A 47 -2.44 4.15 6.60
N THR A 48 -3.37 4.86 7.22
CA THR A 48 -3.08 6.05 8.02
C THR A 48 -3.97 6.08 9.27
N PRO A 49 -3.41 6.33 10.46
CA PRO A 49 -4.22 6.51 11.67
C PRO A 49 -5.16 7.72 11.55
N ARG A 50 -4.76 8.73 10.76
CA ARG A 50 -5.55 9.91 10.48
C ARG A 50 -6.27 9.69 9.15
N LEU A 51 -7.55 9.33 9.21
CA LEU A 51 -8.42 9.44 8.04
C LEU A 51 -8.53 10.92 7.69
N GLU A 52 -7.66 11.41 6.81
CA GLU A 52 -7.78 12.73 6.20
C GLU A 52 -8.92 12.72 5.17
N GLY A 53 -10.11 12.18 5.50
CA GLY A 53 -11.37 12.27 4.73
C GLY A 53 -11.30 12.05 3.22
N GLY A 54 -10.26 11.40 2.70
CA GLY A 54 -9.83 11.57 1.32
C GLY A 54 -9.30 10.29 0.71
N SER A 55 -9.09 10.35 -0.61
CA SER A 55 -8.47 9.29 -1.38
C SER A 55 -7.01 9.64 -1.71
N TRP A 56 -6.17 8.62 -1.84
CA TRP A 56 -4.95 8.69 -2.63
C TRP A 56 -5.32 8.84 -4.11
N GLY A 57 -4.83 9.91 -4.74
CA GLY A 57 -5.19 10.23 -6.12
C GLY A 57 -6.71 10.28 -6.35
N THR A 58 -7.16 9.73 -7.48
CA THR A 58 -8.56 9.77 -7.95
C THR A 58 -9.45 8.62 -7.48
N GLY A 59 -9.01 7.73 -6.57
CA GLY A 59 -9.90 6.63 -6.16
C GLY A 59 -9.46 5.68 -5.04
N MET A 60 -8.24 5.76 -4.51
CA MET A 60 -7.78 4.84 -3.45
C MET A 60 -8.18 5.35 -2.07
N ALA A 61 -9.13 4.71 -1.40
CA ALA A 61 -9.54 5.12 -0.05
C ALA A 61 -8.44 4.83 0.99
N TYR A 62 -8.26 5.73 1.96
CA TYR A 62 -7.43 5.46 3.14
C TYR A 62 -8.10 4.46 4.09
N HIS A 63 -7.30 3.57 4.67
CA HIS A 63 -7.72 2.64 5.72
C HIS A 63 -7.07 3.00 7.07
N ARG A 64 -7.78 2.79 8.18
CA ARG A 64 -7.21 2.97 9.53
C ARG A 64 -6.32 1.82 9.96
N GLU A 65 -6.57 0.63 9.43
CA GLU A 65 -5.89 -0.60 9.77
C GLU A 65 -5.56 -1.38 8.49
N PRO A 66 -4.49 -2.19 8.47
CA PRO A 66 -4.23 -3.10 7.37
C PRO A 66 -5.34 -4.16 7.31
N ALA A 67 -6.19 -4.13 6.28
CA ALA A 67 -7.15 -5.21 6.07
C ALA A 67 -6.42 -6.43 5.47
N VAL A 68 -6.75 -7.63 5.96
CA VAL A 68 -6.29 -8.87 5.34
C VAL A 68 -7.06 -9.05 4.03
N TYR A 69 -6.39 -8.87 2.89
CA TYR A 69 -7.02 -9.18 1.59
C TYR A 69 -7.15 -10.70 1.41
N PRO A 70 -8.38 -11.23 1.27
CA PRO A 70 -8.54 -12.62 0.87
C PRO A 70 -8.12 -12.76 -0.59
N GLY A 71 -7.08 -13.56 -0.85
CA GLY A 71 -6.76 -14.16 -2.16
C GLY A 71 -6.80 -13.23 -3.38
N SER A 72 -5.64 -12.63 -3.70
CA SER A 72 -5.15 -12.28 -5.04
C SER A 72 -6.07 -12.61 -6.24
N GLY A 73 -7.07 -11.78 -6.50
CA GLY A 73 -8.01 -12.03 -7.59
C GLY A 73 -9.00 -10.89 -7.77
N GLY A 74 -8.51 -9.71 -8.13
CA GLY A 74 -9.37 -8.59 -8.48
C GLY A 74 -8.69 -7.26 -8.23
N ALA A 75 -8.48 -6.50 -9.30
CA ALA A 75 -8.07 -5.13 -9.23
C ALA A 75 -9.09 -4.35 -8.41
N LEU A 76 -8.65 -3.80 -7.28
CA LEU A 76 -9.18 -2.57 -6.73
C LEU A 76 -7.93 -1.76 -6.38
N TYR A 77 -7.61 -0.87 -7.31
CA TYR A 77 -6.58 0.17 -7.32
C TYR A 77 -5.54 0.06 -6.22
#